data_AF-A0A931U2S2-F1
#
_entry.id   AF-A0A931U2S2-F1
#
_cell.length_a   1.000
_cell.length_b   1.000
_cell.length_c   1.000
_cell.angle_alpha   90.00
_cell.angle_beta   90.00
_cell.angle_gamma   90.00
#
_symmetry.space_group_name_H-M   'P 1'
#
loop_
_entity.id
_entity.type
_entity.pdbx_description
1 polymer ?
#
loop_
_entity_poly.entity_id
_entity_poly.type
_entity_poly.pdbx_seq_one_letter_code
_entity_poly.pdbx_strand_id
1 'polypeptide(L)'
;MPTERLEVRLDEAHRRKLAELARDRGVPMSVAVRKMIDEAYEHSLRERRRRAARSIGAMAVEDVPGPDVLARQLEEGYEPTGLS
;
A
#
# COMPACT_ATOMS: atom_id res chain seq x y z
N MET A 1 -3.14 -22.79 6.36
CA MET A 1 -4.26 -22.01 6.95
C MET A 1 -5.55 -22.79 6.71
N PRO A 2 -6.42 -22.94 7.72
CA PRO A 2 -7.72 -23.58 7.54
C PRO A 2 -8.53 -22.80 6.50
N THR A 3 -9.29 -23.51 5.67
CA THR A 3 -10.15 -22.89 4.65
C THR A 3 -11.56 -22.84 5.19
N GLU A 4 -12.12 -21.63 5.30
CA GLU A 4 -13.51 -21.41 5.70
C GLU A 4 -14.41 -21.25 4.47
N ARG A 5 -15.65 -21.75 4.56
CA ARG A 5 -16.64 -21.64 3.48
C ARG A 5 -17.38 -20.31 3.61
N LEU A 6 -17.20 -19.46 2.61
CA LEU A 6 -17.99 -18.24 2.42
C LEU A 6 -18.95 -18.42 1.25
N GLU A 7 -20.23 -18.12 1.45
CA GLU A 7 -21.24 -18.11 0.41
C GLU A 7 -21.64 -16.68 0.06
N VAL A 8 -21.61 -16.34 -1.23
CA VAL A 8 -21.96 -15.01 -1.74
C VAL A 8 -23.04 -15.16 -2.79
N ARG A 9 -24.13 -14.40 -2.65
CA ARG A 9 -25.19 -14.32 -3.65
C ARG A 9 -24.82 -13.24 -4.66
N LEU A 10 -24.79 -13.61 -5.93
CA LEU A 10 -24.59 -12.70 -7.05
C LEU A 10 -25.86 -12.67 -7.89
N ASP A 11 -26.21 -11.49 -8.41
CA ASP A 11 -27.18 -11.42 -9.48
C ASP A 11 -26.60 -11.98 -10.79
N GLU A 12 -27.47 -12.13 -11.79
CA GLU A 12 -27.10 -12.70 -13.09
C GLU A 12 -26.04 -11.87 -13.83
N ALA A 13 -26.08 -10.54 -13.69
CA ALA A 13 -25.14 -9.66 -14.36
C ALA A 13 -23.72 -9.81 -13.78
N HIS A 14 -23.60 -9.82 -12.45
CA HIS A 14 -22.32 -10.00 -11.75
C HIS A 14 -21.77 -11.41 -11.95
N ARG A 15 -22.65 -12.43 -11.93
CA ARG A 15 -22.26 -13.81 -12.25
C ARG A 15 -21.67 -13.92 -13.66
N ARG A 16 -22.29 -13.28 -14.65
CA ARG A 16 -21.80 -13.27 -16.04
C ARG A 16 -20.43 -12.61 -16.16
N LYS A 17 -20.25 -11.44 -15.56
CA LYS A 17 -18.96 -10.73 -15.53
C LYS A 17 -17.86 -11.59 -14.91
N LEU A 18 -18.16 -12.27 -13.79
CA LEU A 18 -17.19 -13.17 -13.15
C LEU A 18 -16.86 -14.37 -14.04
N ALA A 19 -17.85 -14.92 -14.75
CA ALA A 19 -17.64 -16.03 -15.69
C ALA A 19 -16.71 -15.65 -16.84
N GLU A 20 -16.93 -14.46 -17.41
CA GLU A 20 -16.12 -13.90 -18.49
C GLU A 20 -14.69 -13.68 -18.04
N LEU A 21 -14.49 -12.98 -16.91
CA LEU A 21 -13.17 -12.75 -16.33
C LEU A 21 -12.40 -14.04 -16.04
N ALA A 22 -13.10 -15.05 -15.50
CA ALA A 22 -12.52 -16.35 -15.20
C ALA A 22 -12.08 -17.08 -16.50
N ARG A 23 -12.92 -17.02 -17.54
CA ARG A 23 -12.64 -17.58 -18.86
C ARG A 23 -11.43 -16.91 -19.51
N ASP A 24 -11.38 -15.58 -19.54
CA ASP A 24 -10.29 -14.81 -20.15
C ASP A 24 -8.95 -15.09 -19.47
N ARG A 25 -8.99 -15.35 -18.16
CA ARG A 25 -7.81 -15.69 -17.35
C ARG A 25 -7.48 -17.19 -17.38
N GLY A 26 -8.30 -18.03 -18.00
CA GLY A 26 -8.11 -19.49 -18.05
C GLY A 26 -8.16 -20.18 -16.68
N VAL A 27 -8.93 -19.65 -15.72
CA VAL A 27 -8.99 -20.16 -14.34
C VAL A 27 -10.42 -20.43 -13.88
N PRO A 28 -10.64 -21.28 -12.86
CA PRO A 28 -11.96 -21.43 -12.23
C PRO A 28 -12.44 -20.12 -11.60
N MET A 29 -13.77 -19.90 -11.56
CA MET A 29 -14.37 -18.71 -10.94
C MET A 29 -13.92 -18.47 -9.50
N SER A 30 -13.78 -19.53 -8.69
CA SER A 30 -13.30 -19.41 -7.31
C SER A 30 -11.88 -18.88 -7.22
N VAL A 31 -11.01 -19.25 -8.17
CA VAL A 31 -9.64 -18.74 -8.28
C VAL A 31 -9.67 -17.28 -8.76
N ALA A 32 -10.54 -16.94 -9.70
CA ALA A 32 -10.72 -15.56 -10.14
C ALA A 32 -11.15 -14.65 -8.98
N VAL A 33 -12.12 -15.09 -8.15
CA VAL A 33 -12.55 -14.35 -6.96
C VAL A 33 -11.40 -14.13 -5.98
N ARG A 34 -10.62 -15.18 -5.66
CA ARG A 34 -9.46 -15.04 -4.75
C ARG A 34 -8.45 -14.01 -5.26
N LYS A 35 -8.08 -14.10 -6.54
CA LYS A 35 -7.16 -13.14 -7.17
C LYS A 35 -7.69 -11.71 -7.12
N MET A 36 -8.98 -11.51 -7.40
CA MET A 36 -9.59 -10.18 -7.29
C MET A 36 -9.57 -9.63 -5.86
N ILE A 37 -9.76 -10.48 -4.85
CA ILE A 37 -9.67 -10.09 -3.44
C ILE A 37 -8.24 -9.61 -3.13
N ASP A 38 -7.22 -10.39 -3.54
CA ASP A 38 -5.82 -10.03 -3.34
C ASP A 38 -5.47 -8.70 -4.04
N GLU A 39 -5.88 -8.56 -5.31
CA GLU A 39 -5.68 -7.34 -6.11
C GLU A 39 -6.35 -6.11 -5.48
N ALA A 40 -7.59 -6.26 -5.00
CA ALA A 40 -8.34 -5.19 -4.35
C ALA A 40 -7.73 -4.79 -3.01
N TYR A 41 -7.27 -5.77 -2.23
CA TYR A 41 -6.61 -5.53 -0.96
C TYR A 41 -5.29 -4.77 -1.15
N GLU A 42 -4.45 -5.22 -2.08
CA GLU A 42 -3.18 -4.55 -2.42
C GLU A 42 -3.41 -3.13 -2.94
N HIS A 43 -4.42 -2.93 -3.78
CA HIS A 43 -4.81 -1.60 -4.24
C HIS A 43 -5.21 -0.69 -3.08
N SER A 44 -6.06 -1.17 -2.17
CA SER A 44 -6.46 -0.41 -0.97
C SER A 44 -5.26 -0.04 -0.09
N LEU A 45 -4.32 -0.95 0.09
CA LEU A 45 -3.10 -0.73 0.86
C LEU A 45 -2.21 0.34 0.21
N ARG A 46 -2.02 0.28 -1.11
CA ARG A 46 -1.29 1.31 -1.87
C ARG A 46 -1.94 2.68 -1.73
N GLU A 47 -3.26 2.78 -1.84
CA GLU A 47 -3.98 4.05 -1.67
C GLU A 47 -3.90 4.59 -0.25
N ARG A 48 -3.92 3.72 0.77
CA ARG A 48 -3.67 4.14 2.17
C ARG A 48 -2.26 4.71 2.33
N ARG A 49 -1.24 4.04 1.81
CA ARG A 49 0.16 4.53 1.85
C ARG A 49 0.32 5.84 1.10
N ARG A 50 -0.30 5.98 -0.07
CA ARG A 50 -0.27 7.21 -0.87
C ARG A 50 -0.90 8.38 -0.14
N ARG A 51 -2.02 8.17 0.55
CA ARG A 51 -2.65 9.19 1.40
C ARG A 51 -1.75 9.61 2.55
N ALA A 52 -1.12 8.65 3.24
CA ALA A 52 -0.17 8.93 4.31
C ALA A 52 1.04 9.74 3.81
N ALA A 53 1.63 9.35 2.67
CA ALA A 53 2.75 10.07 2.06
C ALA A 53 2.36 11.52 1.68
N ARG A 54 1.15 11.72 1.11
CA ARG A 54 0.64 13.08 0.85
C ARG A 54 0.45 13.86 2.14
N SER A 55 -0.06 13.23 3.19
CA SER A 55 -0.21 13.86 4.50
C SER A 55 1.13 14.32 5.05
N ILE A 56 2.16 13.47 5.00
CA ILE A 56 3.52 13.80 5.46
C ILE A 56 4.11 14.92 4.60
N GLY A 57 4.01 14.85 3.27
CA GLY A 57 4.54 15.88 2.39
C GLY A 57 3.81 17.23 2.47
N ALA A 58 2.54 17.21 2.88
CA ALA A 58 1.75 18.42 3.11
C ALA A 58 1.97 19.01 4.51
N MET A 59 2.59 18.26 5.43
CA MET A 59 3.10 18.86 6.67
C MET A 59 4.22 19.82 6.26
N ALA A 60 3.97 21.12 6.43
CA ALA A 60 5.04 22.09 6.43
C ALA A 60 5.98 21.68 7.57
N VAL A 61 7.20 21.30 7.25
CA VAL A 61 8.25 21.20 8.25
C VAL A 61 8.58 22.64 8.61
N GLU A 62 7.92 23.15 9.65
CA GLU A 62 8.32 24.39 10.30
C GLU A 62 9.69 24.14 10.95
N ASP A 63 10.58 25.14 10.87
CA ASP A 63 11.98 25.07 11.33
C ASP A 63 12.93 24.14 10.53
N VAL A 64 12.85 24.13 9.20
CA VAL A 64 13.99 23.64 8.38
C VAL A 64 15.12 24.67 8.43
N PRO A 65 16.30 24.36 9.02
CA PRO A 65 17.42 25.27 9.03
C PRO A 65 17.92 25.54 7.60
N GLY A 66 18.42 26.76 7.36
CA GLY A 66 19.10 27.08 6.10
C GLY A 66 20.33 26.19 5.87
N PRO A 67 20.81 26.04 4.62
CA PRO A 67 21.87 25.11 4.26
C PRO A 67 23.14 25.24 5.13
N ASP A 68 23.55 26.47 5.45
CA ASP A 68 24.74 26.74 6.25
C ASP A 68 24.57 26.32 7.72
N VAL A 69 23.36 26.50 8.27
CA VAL A 69 23.03 26.10 9.65
C VAL A 69 22.98 24.58 9.74
N LEU A 70 22.43 23.91 8.72
CA LEU A 70 22.38 22.46 8.64
C LEU A 70 23.78 21.85 8.51
N ALA A 71 24.64 22.42 7.65
CA ALA A 71 26.02 21.95 7.49
C ALA A 71 26.78 22.00 8.83
N ARG A 72 26.68 23.13 9.55
CA ARG A 72 27.29 23.28 10.87
C ARG A 72 26.74 22.27 11.89
N GLN A 73 25.42 22.08 11.96
CA GLN A 73 24.81 21.11 12.89
C GLN A 73 25.24 19.66 12.59
N LEU A 74 25.42 19.31 11.32
CA LEU A 74 25.91 17.99 10.93
C LEU A 74 27.38 17.80 11.31
N GLU A 75 28.22 18.82 11.14
CA GLU A 75 29.61 18.78 11.59
C GLU A 75 29.72 18.65 13.12
N GLU A 76 28.93 19.42 13.87
CA GLU A 76 28.87 19.35 15.34
C GLU A 76 28.29 18.01 15.84
N GLY A 77 27.27 17.46 15.17
CA GLY A 77 26.64 16.18 15.52
C GLY A 77 27.45 14.94 15.14
N TYR A 78 28.43 15.08 14.25
CA TYR A 78 29.40 14.03 13.88
C TYR A 78 30.73 14.12 14.65
N GLU A 79 30.83 14.96 15.71
CA GLU A 79 31.93 14.80 16.66
C GLU A 79 31.83 13.40 17.27
N PRO A 80 32.81 12.51 17.03
CA PRO A 80 32.75 11.15 17.53
C PRO A 80 32.79 11.24 19.05
N THR A 81 31.66 10.98 19.70
CA THR A 81 31.62 10.83 21.15
C THR A 81 32.44 9.59 21.50
N GLY A 82 33.71 9.82 21.81
CA GLY A 82 34.59 8.97 22.61
C GLY A 82 34.70 7.50 22.17
N LEU A 83 35.59 7.21 21.23
CA LEU A 83 36.52 6.10 21.44
C LEU A 83 37.67 6.63 22.30
N SER A 84 37.52 6.58 23.62
CA SER A 84 38.63 6.49 24.57
C SER A 84 38.17 5.87 25.88
#